data_AF-A0A0M4QEK7-F1
#
_entry.id   AF-A0A0M4QEK7-F1
#
_cell.length_a   1.000
_cell.length_b   1.000
_cell.length_c   1.000
_cell.angle_alpha   90.00
_cell.angle_beta   90.00
_cell.angle_gamma   90.00
#
_symmetry.space_group_name_H-M   'P 1'
#
loop_
_entity.id
_entity.type
_entity.pdbx_description
1 polymer ?
#
loop_
_entity_poly.entity_id
_entity_poly.type
_entity_poly.pdbx_seq_one_letter_code
_entity_poly.pdbx_strand_id
1 'polypeptide(L)'
;MKSPFQQRALAPGIEPADVVHGIDKMVRNIETGRFERSLAALTAAGALVTAAEIYFEHDKASFGNKWMWAPVILGPLAAAAGVAGVCSKRMAKTALPLASAIIVANGLQGTYFHARGIAQKPGGFKNLRYNMEMGPPLLAPLLVTMVGGMGLLAALLRREK
;
A
#
# COMPACT_ATOMS: atom_id res chain seq x y z
N MET A 1 57.93 44.93 26.86
CA MET A 1 57.68 44.60 25.44
C MET A 1 57.15 43.16 25.37
N LYS A 2 55.82 42.98 25.30
CA LYS A 2 55.13 41.69 25.09
C LYS A 2 54.31 41.86 23.79
N SER A 3 54.41 40.92 22.86
CA SER A 3 53.86 41.08 21.50
C SER A 3 52.32 40.97 21.48
N PRO A 4 51.63 41.65 20.53
CA PRO A 4 50.17 41.79 20.50
C PRO A 4 49.51 40.84 19.49
N PHE A 5 49.79 39.53 19.56
CA PHE A 5 49.09 38.56 18.70
C PHE A 5 47.80 38.07 19.39
N GLN A 6 46.75 38.87 19.15
CA GLN A 6 45.36 38.49 18.93
C GLN A 6 44.85 37.22 19.64
N GLN A 7 44.18 37.40 20.77
CA GLN A 7 43.06 36.55 21.16
C GLN A 7 41.95 36.73 20.12
N ARG A 8 41.94 35.89 19.09
CA ARG A 8 40.79 35.74 18.22
C ARG A 8 39.82 34.83 18.95
N ALA A 9 38.83 35.42 19.61
CA ALA A 9 37.68 34.70 20.12
C ALA A 9 37.07 33.90 18.95
N LEU A 10 37.14 32.58 19.04
CA LEU A 10 36.37 31.70 18.16
C LEU A 10 34.91 32.04 18.44
N ALA A 11 34.22 32.61 17.44
CA ALA A 11 32.78 32.70 17.46
C ALA A 11 32.23 31.31 17.81
N PRO A 12 31.23 31.18 18.71
CA PRO A 12 30.60 29.90 18.96
C PRO A 12 30.17 29.34 17.60
N GLY A 13 30.75 28.20 17.25
CA GLY A 13 30.44 27.49 16.02
C GLY A 13 28.93 27.36 15.96
N ILE A 14 28.34 27.93 14.92
CA ILE A 14 27.06 27.44 14.45
C ILE A 14 27.39 26.02 14.00
N GLU A 15 27.19 25.05 14.88
CA GLU A 15 27.06 23.64 14.49
C GLU A 15 26.15 23.66 13.27
N PRO A 16 26.57 23.14 12.10
CA PRO A 16 25.70 23.09 10.96
C PRO A 16 24.50 22.28 11.43
N ALA A 17 23.39 22.97 11.69
CA ALA A 17 22.16 22.34 12.15
C ALA A 17 21.91 21.22 11.17
N ASP A 18 22.02 19.97 11.63
CA ASP A 18 21.84 18.78 10.80
C ASP A 18 20.61 19.05 9.95
N VAL A 19 20.82 19.26 8.65
CA VAL A 19 19.70 19.41 7.73
C VAL A 19 19.10 18.03 7.69
N VAL A 20 18.16 17.77 8.60
CA VAL A 20 17.41 16.52 8.62
C VAL A 20 16.65 16.51 7.32
N HIS A 21 17.14 15.74 6.34
CA HIS A 21 16.44 15.59 5.10
C HIS A 21 15.12 14.89 5.43
N GLY A 22 14.04 15.23 4.71
CA GLY A 22 12.75 14.55 4.89
C GLY A 22 12.89 13.01 4.82
N ILE A 23 13.86 12.54 4.02
CA ILE A 23 14.27 11.15 3.90
C ILE A 23 14.81 10.61 5.23
N ASP A 24 15.74 11.29 5.91
CA ASP A 24 16.31 10.84 7.19
C ASP A 24 15.22 10.68 8.27
N LYS A 25 14.26 11.59 8.27
CA LYS A 25 13.08 11.52 9.14
C LYS A 25 12.21 10.31 8.81
N MET A 26 11.98 10.04 7.52
CA MET A 26 11.24 8.85 7.07
C MET A 26 11.98 7.56 7.44
N VAL A 27 13.29 7.48 7.20
CA VAL A 27 14.12 6.32 7.56
C VAL A 27 14.05 6.05 9.06
N ARG A 28 14.25 7.07 9.90
CA ARG A 28 14.11 6.93 11.36
C ARG A 28 12.71 6.49 11.80
N ASN A 29 11.68 6.98 11.12
CA ASN A 29 10.31 6.54 11.36
C ASN A 29 10.15 5.06 10.98
N ILE A 30 10.69 4.61 9.85
CA ILE A 30 10.64 3.20 9.42
C ILE A 30 11.39 2.30 10.40
N GLU A 31 12.64 2.64 10.74
CA GLU A 31 13.48 1.90 11.71
C GLU A 31 12.79 1.74 13.06
N THR A 32 12.00 2.72 13.46
CA THR A 32 11.27 2.71 14.73
C THR A 32 9.81 2.24 14.59
N GLY A 33 9.39 1.71 13.45
CA GLY A 33 8.01 1.21 13.26
C GLY A 33 6.94 2.31 13.35
N ARG A 34 7.29 3.55 13.02
CA ARG A 34 6.43 4.74 13.03
C ARG A 34 5.98 5.16 11.64
N PHE A 35 5.34 4.27 10.90
CA PHE A 35 4.90 4.56 9.53
C PHE A 35 3.42 4.19 9.25
N GLU A 36 2.57 4.31 10.28
CA GLU A 36 1.12 4.07 10.21
C GLU A 36 0.42 4.94 9.15
N ARG A 37 0.65 6.27 9.13
CA ARG A 37 -0.01 7.16 8.16
C ARG A 37 0.49 6.90 6.75
N SER A 38 1.77 6.59 6.61
CA SER A 38 2.39 6.29 5.33
C SER A 38 1.78 5.04 4.72
N LEU A 39 1.66 3.95 5.49
CA LEU A 39 0.96 2.75 5.01
C LEU A 39 -0.54 2.98 4.80
N ALA A 40 -1.22 3.76 5.66
CA ALA A 40 -2.63 4.11 5.44
C ALA A 40 -2.83 4.90 4.13
N ALA A 41 -1.91 5.81 3.81
CA ALA A 41 -1.91 6.57 2.56
C ALA A 41 -1.60 5.67 1.36
N LEU A 42 -0.62 4.77 1.48
CA LEU A 42 -0.30 3.78 0.43
C LEU A 42 -1.45 2.81 0.20
N THR A 43 -2.16 2.37 1.24
CA THR A 43 -3.40 1.60 1.09
C THR A 43 -4.45 2.41 0.36
N ALA A 44 -4.61 3.71 0.65
CA ALA A 44 -5.60 4.53 -0.04
C ALA A 44 -5.29 4.72 -1.53
N ALA A 45 -4.05 5.13 -1.84
CA ALA A 45 -3.60 5.31 -3.21
C ALA A 45 -3.61 3.99 -3.98
N GLY A 46 -3.06 2.93 -3.38
CA GLY A 46 -3.06 1.59 -3.95
C GLY A 46 -4.46 1.05 -4.21
N ALA A 47 -5.42 1.32 -3.32
CA ALA A 47 -6.81 0.90 -3.52
C ALA A 47 -7.48 1.62 -4.70
N LEU A 48 -7.22 2.92 -4.90
CA LEU A 48 -7.78 3.65 -6.04
C LEU A 48 -7.17 3.20 -7.37
N VAL A 49 -5.84 3.06 -7.42
CA VAL A 49 -5.14 2.62 -8.64
C VAL A 49 -5.59 1.21 -9.01
N THR A 50 -5.56 0.28 -8.05
CA THR A 50 -5.98 -1.11 -8.33
C THR A 50 -7.47 -1.19 -8.66
N ALA A 51 -8.36 -0.39 -8.05
CA ALA A 51 -9.77 -0.37 -8.43
C ALA A 51 -10.00 0.04 -9.89
N ALA A 52 -9.26 1.04 -10.37
CA ALA A 52 -9.32 1.48 -11.76
C ALA A 52 -8.81 0.39 -12.71
N GLU A 53 -7.64 -0.20 -12.42
CA GLU A 53 -7.09 -1.32 -13.20
C GLU A 53 -8.07 -2.49 -13.24
N ILE A 54 -8.62 -2.88 -12.09
CA ILE A 54 -9.60 -3.96 -11.96
C ILE A 54 -10.84 -3.67 -12.80
N TYR A 55 -11.37 -2.44 -12.76
CA TYR A 55 -12.52 -2.07 -13.58
C TYR A 55 -12.23 -2.31 -15.06
N PHE A 56 -11.10 -1.83 -15.59
CA PHE A 56 -10.75 -2.00 -17.01
C PHE A 56 -10.47 -3.45 -17.38
N GLU A 57 -9.77 -4.21 -16.52
CA GLU A 57 -9.54 -5.64 -16.75
C GLU A 57 -10.85 -6.44 -16.75
N HIS A 58 -11.77 -6.12 -15.84
CA HIS A 58 -13.05 -6.78 -15.74
C HIS A 58 -14.02 -6.38 -16.86
N ASP A 59 -13.93 -5.14 -17.34
CA ASP A 59 -14.66 -4.64 -18.51
C ASP A 59 -14.20 -5.34 -19.80
N LYS A 60 -12.89 -5.51 -19.99
CA LYS A 60 -12.34 -6.33 -21.10
C LYS A 60 -12.84 -7.79 -21.06
N ALA A 61 -13.11 -8.30 -19.86
CA ALA A 61 -13.73 -9.62 -19.64
C ALA A 61 -15.27 -9.57 -19.57
N SER A 62 -15.87 -8.43 -19.94
CA SER A 62 -17.32 -8.19 -20.00
C SER A 62 -18.09 -8.45 -18.70
N PHE A 63 -17.43 -8.36 -17.54
CA PHE A 63 -18.00 -8.63 -16.23
C PHE A 63 -18.81 -9.96 -16.16
N GLY A 64 -18.32 -11.01 -16.84
CA GLY A 64 -19.05 -12.28 -17.00
C GLY A 64 -19.42 -13.01 -15.68
N ASN A 65 -18.84 -12.61 -14.55
CA ASN A 65 -19.22 -13.07 -13.22
C ASN A 65 -19.56 -11.86 -12.32
N LYS A 66 -20.72 -11.89 -11.65
CA LYS A 66 -21.17 -10.82 -10.73
C LYS A 66 -20.15 -10.49 -9.64
N TRP A 67 -19.35 -11.47 -9.20
CA TRP A 67 -18.29 -11.27 -8.21
C TRP A 67 -17.16 -10.35 -8.69
N MET A 68 -17.04 -10.10 -10.00
CA MET A 68 -16.08 -9.16 -10.56
C MET A 68 -16.34 -7.71 -10.13
N TRP A 69 -17.57 -7.37 -9.70
CA TRP A 69 -17.89 -6.04 -9.17
C TRP A 69 -17.44 -5.83 -7.73
N ALA A 70 -17.24 -6.91 -6.96
CA ALA A 70 -16.83 -6.80 -5.56
C ALA A 70 -15.52 -6.01 -5.39
N PRO A 71 -14.40 -6.35 -6.05
CA PRO A 71 -13.17 -5.57 -5.91
C PRO A 71 -13.28 -4.13 -6.42
N VAL A 72 -14.14 -3.87 -7.43
CA VAL A 72 -14.38 -2.51 -7.96
C VAL A 72 -15.03 -1.61 -6.90
N ILE A 73 -16.01 -2.13 -6.16
CA ILE A 73 -16.71 -1.39 -5.10
C ILE A 73 -15.84 -1.28 -3.83
N LEU A 74 -15.13 -2.36 -3.49
CA LEU A 74 -14.30 -2.39 -2.30
C LEU A 74 -13.11 -1.43 -2.38
N GLY A 75 -12.57 -1.15 -3.57
CA GLY A 75 -11.48 -0.21 -3.77
C GLY A 75 -11.74 1.20 -3.23
N PRO A 76 -12.80 1.91 -3.67
CA PRO A 76 -13.18 3.21 -3.10
C PRO A 76 -13.46 3.18 -1.60
N LEU A 77 -14.05 2.09 -1.07
CA LEU A 77 -14.29 1.93 0.36
C LEU A 77 -12.98 1.81 1.15
N ALA A 78 -12.02 1.03 0.64
CA ALA A 78 -10.70 0.91 1.22
C ALA A 78 -9.91 2.22 1.12
N ALA A 79 -10.07 2.96 0.02
CA ALA A 79 -9.48 4.28 -0.14
C ALA A 79 -10.00 5.27 0.90
N ALA A 80 -11.32 5.32 1.10
CA ALA A 80 -11.93 6.14 2.14
C ALA A 80 -11.44 5.75 3.54
N ALA A 81 -11.33 4.46 3.84
CA ALA A 81 -10.80 3.97 5.11
C ALA A 81 -9.31 4.33 5.31
N GLY A 82 -8.49 4.25 4.26
CA GLY A 82 -7.09 4.66 4.25
C GLY A 82 -6.93 6.16 4.52
N VAL A 83 -7.67 7.02 3.79
CA VAL A 83 -7.68 8.48 4.04
C VAL A 83 -8.14 8.78 5.46
N ALA A 84 -9.20 8.13 5.94
CA ALA A 84 -9.66 8.28 7.31
C ALA A 84 -8.58 7.88 8.32
N GLY A 85 -7.81 6.81 8.06
CA GLY A 85 -6.67 6.39 8.87
C GLY A 85 -5.52 7.40 8.88
N VAL A 86 -5.21 8.02 7.73
CA VAL A 86 -4.23 9.10 7.64
C VAL A 86 -4.62 10.28 8.52
N CYS A 87 -5.90 10.65 8.52
CA CYS A 87 -6.44 11.79 9.26
C CYS A 87 -6.65 11.49 10.75
N SER A 88 -7.09 10.27 11.10
CA SER A 88 -7.52 9.91 12.46
C SER A 88 -6.87 8.62 12.96
N LYS A 89 -6.18 8.73 14.11
CA LYS A 89 -5.62 7.56 14.82
C LYS A 89 -6.70 6.54 15.18
N ARG A 90 -7.91 7.00 15.54
CA ARG A 90 -9.03 6.09 15.85
C ARG A 90 -9.38 5.26 14.62
N MET A 91 -9.55 5.90 13.46
CA MET A 91 -9.90 5.23 12.21
C MET A 91 -8.78 4.30 11.72
N ALA A 92 -7.52 4.67 11.92
CA ALA A 92 -6.37 3.81 11.63
C ALA A 92 -6.37 2.51 12.44
N LYS A 93 -7.01 2.50 13.62
CA LYS A 93 -7.12 1.34 14.51
C LYS A 93 -8.48 0.63 14.47
N THR A 94 -9.45 1.15 13.71
CA THR A 94 -10.80 0.56 13.64
C THR A 94 -11.24 0.29 12.20
N ALA A 95 -11.55 1.33 11.44
CA ALA A 95 -12.10 1.22 10.10
C ALA A 95 -11.07 0.70 9.09
N LEU A 96 -9.83 1.20 9.15
CA LEU A 96 -8.76 0.78 8.26
C LEU A 96 -8.48 -0.73 8.33
N PRO A 97 -8.22 -1.34 9.51
CA PRO A 97 -7.95 -2.78 9.56
C PRO A 97 -9.17 -3.62 9.15
N LEU A 98 -10.39 -3.19 9.45
CA LEU A 98 -11.60 -3.89 9.02
C LEU A 98 -11.72 -3.89 7.49
N ALA A 99 -11.64 -2.72 6.85
CA ALA A 99 -11.68 -2.60 5.39
C ALA A 99 -10.53 -3.39 4.74
N SER A 100 -9.34 -3.31 5.34
CA SER A 100 -8.15 -4.02 4.87
C SER A 100 -8.28 -5.54 4.95
N ALA A 101 -8.88 -6.08 6.01
CA ALA A 101 -9.15 -7.50 6.14
C ALA A 101 -10.13 -7.99 5.05
N ILE A 102 -11.17 -7.19 4.77
CA ILE A 102 -12.13 -7.48 3.70
C ILE A 102 -11.43 -7.49 2.33
N ILE A 103 -10.54 -6.52 2.08
CA ILE A 103 -9.74 -6.46 0.85
C ILE A 103 -8.82 -7.67 0.72
N VAL A 104 -8.12 -8.06 1.79
CA VAL A 104 -7.28 -9.28 1.81
C VAL A 104 -8.12 -10.51 1.47
N ALA A 105 -9.27 -10.68 2.12
CA ALA A 105 -10.16 -11.80 1.85
C ALA A 105 -10.64 -11.81 0.38
N ASN A 106 -10.99 -10.64 -0.16
CA ASN A 106 -11.44 -10.52 -1.54
C ASN A 106 -10.32 -10.76 -2.55
N GLY A 107 -9.09 -10.30 -2.29
CA GLY A 107 -7.93 -10.59 -3.13
C GLY A 107 -7.57 -12.09 -3.14
N LEU A 108 -7.65 -12.77 -2.01
CA LEU A 108 -7.47 -14.22 -1.94
C LEU A 108 -8.60 -14.97 -2.69
N GLN A 109 -9.85 -14.53 -2.53
CA GLN A 109 -11.00 -15.05 -3.29
C GLN A 109 -10.81 -14.85 -4.80
N GLY A 110 -10.39 -13.66 -5.23
CA GLY A 110 -10.12 -13.34 -6.63
C GLY A 110 -9.00 -14.22 -7.19
N THR A 111 -7.95 -14.48 -6.40
CA THR A 111 -6.84 -15.36 -6.79
C THR A 111 -7.35 -16.78 -7.06
N TYR A 112 -8.22 -17.30 -6.21
CA TYR A 112 -8.88 -18.58 -6.43
C TYR A 112 -9.73 -18.59 -7.72
N PHE A 113 -10.55 -17.56 -7.95
CA PHE A 113 -11.35 -17.46 -9.17
C PHE A 113 -10.50 -17.35 -10.44
N HIS A 114 -9.40 -16.60 -10.39
CA HIS A 114 -8.48 -16.46 -11.53
C HIS A 114 -7.76 -17.79 -11.80
N ALA A 115 -7.27 -18.48 -10.77
CA ALA A 115 -6.67 -19.81 -10.91
C ALA A 115 -7.66 -20.83 -11.51
N ARG A 116 -8.92 -20.81 -11.05
CA ARG A 116 -9.98 -21.64 -11.62
C ARG A 116 -10.23 -21.31 -13.09
N GLY A 117 -10.26 -20.03 -13.46
CA GLY A 117 -10.43 -19.60 -14.85
C GLY A 117 -9.27 -20.05 -15.75
N ILE A 118 -8.03 -20.02 -15.25
CA ILE A 118 -6.86 -20.61 -15.95
C ILE A 118 -7.04 -22.12 -16.15
N ALA A 119 -7.49 -22.84 -15.11
CA ALA A 119 -7.72 -24.28 -15.19
C ALA A 119 -8.79 -24.67 -16.22
N GLN A 120 -9.78 -23.81 -16.45
CA GLN A 120 -10.90 -24.02 -17.37
C GLN A 120 -10.55 -23.76 -18.83
N LYS A 121 -9.40 -23.15 -19.13
CA LYS A 121 -8.94 -22.98 -20.51
C LYS A 121 -8.48 -24.30 -21.14
N PRO A 122 -8.42 -24.39 -22.49
CA PRO A 122 -7.90 -25.58 -23.18
C PRO A 122 -6.53 -26.01 -22.65
N GLY A 123 -6.38 -27.30 -22.36
CA GLY A 123 -5.18 -27.88 -21.75
C GLY A 123 -4.98 -27.57 -20.26
N GLY A 124 -5.82 -26.71 -19.66
CA GLY A 124 -5.77 -26.34 -18.24
C GLY A 124 -4.37 -25.98 -17.76
N PHE A 125 -3.98 -26.50 -16.60
CA PHE A 125 -2.64 -26.29 -16.04
C PHE A 125 -1.52 -27.03 -16.79
N LYS A 126 -1.82 -28.01 -17.66
CA LYS A 126 -0.79 -28.61 -18.52
C LYS A 126 -0.28 -27.61 -19.55
N ASN A 127 -1.08 -26.59 -19.88
CA ASN A 127 -0.70 -25.47 -20.74
C ASN A 127 -0.60 -24.15 -19.95
N LEU A 128 -0.08 -24.21 -18.71
CA LEU A 128 -0.09 -23.10 -17.76
C LEU A 128 0.53 -21.81 -18.32
N ARG A 129 1.69 -21.89 -18.99
CA ARG A 129 2.38 -20.70 -19.53
C ARG A 129 1.48 -19.88 -20.45
N TYR A 130 0.91 -20.54 -21.45
CA TYR A 130 -0.02 -19.91 -22.38
C TYR A 130 -1.31 -19.43 -21.68
N ASN A 131 -1.87 -20.25 -20.79
CA ASN A 131 -3.13 -19.91 -20.11
C ASN A 131 -2.96 -18.81 -19.04
N MET A 132 -1.76 -18.57 -18.53
CA MET A 132 -1.46 -17.42 -17.67
C MET A 132 -1.44 -16.10 -18.45
N GLU A 133 -0.95 -16.11 -19.69
CA GLU A 133 -0.92 -14.92 -20.56
C GLU A 133 -2.30 -14.63 -21.18
N MET A 134 -2.97 -15.68 -21.65
CA MET A 134 -4.24 -15.56 -22.37
C MET A 134 -5.46 -15.63 -21.46
N GLY A 135 -5.27 -15.93 -20.17
CA GLY A 135 -6.33 -16.10 -19.17
C GLY A 135 -6.42 -14.99 -18.16
N PRO A 136 -7.27 -15.16 -17.13
CA PRO A 136 -7.39 -14.18 -16.07
C PRO A 136 -6.02 -13.93 -15.41
N PRO A 137 -5.64 -12.67 -15.17
CA PRO A 137 -4.30 -12.35 -14.65
C PRO A 137 -4.18 -12.80 -13.19
N LEU A 138 -3.44 -13.87 -12.92
CA LEU A 138 -3.38 -14.48 -11.59
C LEU A 138 -2.80 -13.55 -10.50
N LEU A 139 -1.88 -12.65 -10.89
CA LEU A 139 -1.20 -11.75 -9.96
C LEU A 139 -2.01 -10.50 -9.60
N ALA A 140 -2.96 -10.09 -10.44
CA ALA A 140 -3.80 -8.91 -10.18
C ALA A 140 -4.57 -9.01 -8.84
N PRO A 141 -5.28 -10.11 -8.51
CA PRO A 141 -5.94 -10.23 -7.21
C PRO A 141 -4.96 -10.40 -6.03
N LEU A 142 -3.72 -10.85 -6.26
CA LEU A 142 -2.68 -10.86 -5.21
C LEU A 142 -2.18 -9.44 -4.90
N LEU A 143 -2.14 -8.54 -5.89
CA LEU A 143 -1.84 -7.13 -5.65
C LEU A 143 -2.92 -6.47 -4.77
N VAL A 144 -4.19 -6.82 -4.97
CA VAL A 144 -5.30 -6.40 -4.09
C VAL A 144 -5.06 -6.87 -2.65
N THR A 145 -4.66 -8.13 -2.48
CA THR A 145 -4.27 -8.67 -1.16
C THR A 145 -3.13 -7.86 -0.53
N MET A 146 -2.12 -7.47 -1.31
CA MET A 146 -1.01 -6.65 -0.82
C MET A 146 -1.49 -5.26 -0.35
N VAL A 147 -2.38 -4.60 -1.11
CA VAL A 147 -2.96 -3.31 -0.74
C VAL A 147 -3.70 -3.40 0.60
N GLY A 148 -4.50 -4.44 0.81
CA GLY A 148 -5.12 -4.71 2.10
C GLY A 148 -4.10 -5.05 3.18
N GLY A 149 -3.07 -5.84 2.87
CA GLY A 149 -1.99 -6.17 3.79
C GLY A 149 -1.28 -4.93 4.35
N MET A 150 -1.02 -3.92 3.52
CA MET A 150 -0.49 -2.63 3.97
C MET A 150 -1.37 -1.96 5.03
N GLY A 151 -2.70 -2.01 4.88
CA GLY A 151 -3.62 -1.37 5.81
C GLY A 151 -3.78 -2.15 7.11
N LEU A 152 -3.66 -3.49 7.07
CA LEU A 152 -3.52 -4.30 8.28
C LEU A 152 -2.23 -3.98 9.04
N LEU A 153 -1.10 -3.88 8.33
CA LEU A 153 0.18 -3.50 8.93
C LEU A 153 0.13 -2.08 9.52
N ALA A 154 -0.51 -1.12 8.84
CA ALA A 154 -0.72 0.23 9.38
C ALA A 154 -1.38 0.19 10.77
N ALA A 155 -2.38 -0.67 10.96
CA ALA A 155 -3.08 -0.82 12.23
C ALA A 155 -2.21 -1.39 13.36
N LEU A 156 -1.08 -2.06 13.06
CA LEU A 156 -0.14 -2.56 14.05
C LEU A 156 0.98 -1.56 14.38
N LEU A 157 1.27 -0.64 13.47
CA LEU A 157 2.39 0.30 13.61
C LEU A 157 2.05 1.52 14.46
N ARG A 158 3.08 2.32 14.75
CA ARG A 158 2.95 3.58 15.46
C ARG A 158 2.78 4.72 14.47
N ARG A 159 2.14 5.79 14.92
CA ARG A 159 2.00 7.02 14.14
C ARG A 159 3.35 7.75 14.03
N GLU A 160 3.61 8.30 12.85
CA GLU A 160 4.72 9.20 12.53
C GLU A 160 4.75 10.37 13.51
N LYS A 161 5.96 10.85 13.83
CA LYS A 161 6.22 12.13 14.49
C LYS A 161 6.83 13.10 13.49
#